data_AF-A0A1G7RKH0-F1
#
_entry.id   AF-A0A1G7RKH0-F1
#
_cell.length_a   1.000
_cell.length_b   1.000
_cell.length_c   1.000
_cell.angle_alpha   90.00
_cell.angle_beta   90.00
_cell.angle_gamma   90.00
#
_symmetry.space_group_name_H-M   'P 1'
#
loop_
_entity.id
_entity.type
_entity.pdbx_description
1 polymer ?
#
loop_
_entity_poly.entity_id
_entity_poly.type
_entity_poly.pdbx_seq_one_letter_code
_entity_poly.pdbx_strand_id
1 'polypeptide(L)'
;MAKTADIAADGPVGAEKTGAGNEGKQPRSVRVVLLALMIAMLLAMLDNMIIGTAMPTIVGELGGLEHLSWVVTAYTLATAASTPLWGKLGDMYGRKGVFMTSIVVFLIGSALSGMAQDMGQLIGFRAVQGLGAGGLMVGVMAIIGDLIPPRERGKYQGMMAGVMALAMIAGPLVGGTITDHLGWRWSFYINLPLGAVALIAISVVLHLPKKRAQTRIDYLGAGLLTLGITSIVLVTTWGGTEYAWGSARIMELIGIGVAALVGFLFWQTKAAEPIMPLHIFRNRNFSLMSIIGFITGFVMFGAVLFLPLYQQAVQGASATNSGLLLLPMLGAMLVVSMVAGRVTTNSGRYKVFPLAGGVLIIAGLFLLAQMDTETTRLTSGIYMAVLGAGMGCLMQITMLVAQNSVEMKDMGVASSSTTLFRTLGSSFGVAIMGALFNHRVQDVMVERAGALGGKMTEQSAQLDAASLAKLPVQAREAYQYAVSAGTHSAFLLGAAVAVVALVAAVFVKEVPLRGAGGPKPAEEAAGDAAGERPAVAEAV
;
A
#
# COMPACT_ATOMS: atom_id res chain seq x y z
N MET A 1 -44.18 -63.17 38.41
CA MET A 1 -43.83 -63.72 37.07
C MET A 1 -42.45 -63.23 36.72
N ALA A 2 -41.52 -64.15 36.52
CA ALA A 2 -40.07 -63.92 36.37
C ALA A 2 -39.57 -64.43 35.01
N LYS A 3 -38.34 -64.02 34.65
CA LYS A 3 -37.50 -64.35 33.46
C LYS A 3 -37.86 -63.59 32.18
N THR A 4 -36.92 -63.07 31.37
CA THR A 4 -35.55 -63.53 31.03
C THR A 4 -34.76 -62.43 30.29
N ALA A 5 -33.45 -62.65 30.14
CA ALA A 5 -32.49 -62.12 29.15
C ALA A 5 -31.53 -61.02 29.63
N ASP A 6 -30.25 -60.99 29.30
CA ASP A 6 -29.21 -61.99 28.97
C ASP A 6 -27.89 -61.20 29.04
N ILE A 7 -26.79 -61.84 29.42
CA ILE A 7 -25.50 -61.18 29.71
C ILE A 7 -24.46 -61.45 28.61
N ALA A 8 -23.64 -60.42 28.34
CA ALA A 8 -22.27 -60.41 27.76
C ALA A 8 -22.07 -60.42 26.24
N ALA A 9 -21.39 -59.38 25.74
CA ALA A 9 -20.02 -59.52 25.23
C ALA A 9 -19.41 -58.11 24.98
N ASP A 10 -18.26 -57.87 25.62
CA ASP A 10 -17.40 -56.69 25.45
C ASP A 10 -16.25 -57.06 24.49
N GLY A 11 -15.87 -56.16 23.58
CA GLY A 11 -14.85 -56.38 22.54
C GLY A 11 -14.64 -55.16 21.64
N PRO A 12 -13.44 -54.96 21.05
CA PRO A 12 -12.62 -53.77 21.25
C PRO A 12 -12.87 -52.63 20.26
N VAL A 13 -12.68 -51.39 20.73
CA VAL A 13 -12.74 -50.16 19.94
C VAL A 13 -11.58 -50.13 18.93
N GLY A 14 -11.92 -50.44 17.67
CA GLY A 14 -11.03 -50.36 16.52
C GLY A 14 -10.71 -48.91 16.14
N ALA A 15 -9.45 -48.67 15.84
CA ALA A 15 -8.91 -47.43 15.32
C ALA A 15 -9.52 -47.06 13.96
N GLU A 16 -10.28 -45.96 13.91
CA GLU A 16 -10.69 -45.33 12.65
C GLU A 16 -9.55 -44.46 12.11
N LYS A 17 -8.87 -45.01 11.10
CA LYS A 17 -8.02 -44.28 10.16
C LYS A 17 -8.86 -43.22 9.43
N THR A 18 -8.81 -41.97 9.88
CA THR A 18 -9.33 -40.84 9.10
C THR A 18 -8.20 -40.16 8.33
N GLY A 19 -8.09 -40.53 7.06
CA GLY A 19 -7.86 -39.60 5.95
C GLY A 19 -6.54 -38.83 5.90
N ALA A 20 -5.43 -39.54 5.67
CA ALA A 20 -4.35 -38.99 4.87
C ALA A 20 -4.85 -38.91 3.41
N GLY A 21 -5.04 -37.70 2.88
CA GLY A 21 -5.34 -37.49 1.47
C GLY A 21 -6.27 -36.33 1.14
N ASN A 22 -5.84 -35.09 1.38
CA ASN A 22 -6.35 -33.96 0.59
C ASN A 22 -5.33 -32.81 0.45
N GLU A 23 -4.06 -33.16 0.20
CA GLU A 23 -3.09 -32.22 -0.34
C GLU A 23 -3.30 -32.16 -1.87
N GLY A 24 -3.94 -31.10 -2.39
CA GLY A 24 -3.85 -30.83 -3.85
C GLY A 24 -4.99 -30.09 -4.55
N LYS A 25 -6.19 -29.94 -3.97
CA LYS A 25 -7.26 -29.15 -4.61
C LYS A 25 -7.76 -28.05 -3.68
N GLN A 26 -7.14 -26.87 -3.79
CA GLN A 26 -7.75 -25.63 -3.29
C GLN A 26 -9.17 -25.53 -3.89
N PRO A 27 -10.24 -25.41 -3.08
CA PRO A 27 -11.60 -25.43 -3.57
C PRO A 27 -11.79 -24.30 -4.60
N ARG A 28 -12.40 -24.61 -5.75
CA ARG A 28 -12.64 -23.67 -6.87
C ARG A 28 -13.21 -22.31 -6.41
N SER A 29 -13.95 -22.28 -5.30
CA SER A 29 -14.48 -21.07 -4.68
C SER A 29 -13.41 -20.06 -4.25
N VAL A 30 -12.28 -20.51 -3.68
CA VAL A 30 -11.23 -19.62 -3.16
C VAL A 30 -10.54 -18.87 -4.29
N ARG A 31 -10.24 -19.53 -5.42
CA ARG A 31 -9.61 -18.87 -6.57
C ARG A 31 -10.52 -17.81 -7.21
N VAL A 32 -11.82 -18.09 -7.31
CA VAL A 32 -12.79 -17.14 -7.88
C VAL A 32 -12.99 -15.94 -6.95
N VAL A 33 -13.07 -16.18 -5.63
CA VAL A 33 -13.10 -15.10 -4.62
C VAL A 33 -11.86 -14.22 -4.75
N LEU A 34 -10.68 -14.82 -4.80
CA LEU A 34 -9.43 -14.07 -4.92
C LEU A 34 -9.39 -13.26 -6.20
N LEU A 35 -9.81 -13.82 -7.34
CA LEU A 35 -9.90 -13.07 -8.59
C LEU A 35 -10.84 -11.86 -8.45
N ALA A 36 -11.99 -12.03 -7.81
CA ALA A 36 -12.92 -10.93 -7.57
C ALA A 36 -12.34 -9.85 -6.65
N LEU A 37 -11.59 -10.25 -5.61
CA LEU A 37 -10.85 -9.33 -4.74
C LEU A 37 -9.76 -8.58 -5.52
N MET A 38 -9.03 -9.26 -6.41
CA MET A 38 -8.02 -8.63 -7.28
C MET A 38 -8.65 -7.65 -8.27
N ILE A 39 -9.82 -7.98 -8.84
CA ILE A 39 -10.57 -7.06 -9.71
C ILE A 39 -10.99 -5.80 -8.93
N ALA A 40 -11.53 -5.96 -7.72
CA ALA A 40 -11.92 -4.83 -6.88
C ALA A 40 -10.72 -3.96 -6.47
N MET A 41 -9.56 -4.58 -6.21
CA MET A 41 -8.31 -3.85 -5.97
C MET A 41 -7.84 -3.09 -7.22
N LEU A 42 -7.85 -3.76 -8.38
CA LEU A 42 -7.48 -3.16 -9.66
C LEU A 42 -8.35 -1.95 -9.97
N LEU A 43 -9.66 -2.06 -9.73
CA LEU A 43 -10.64 -0.98 -9.88
C LEU A 43 -10.23 0.28 -9.10
N ALA A 44 -9.93 0.12 -7.80
CA ALA A 44 -9.54 1.23 -6.94
C ALA A 44 -8.24 1.89 -7.40
N MET A 45 -7.30 1.10 -7.93
CA MET A 45 -6.00 1.61 -8.35
C MET A 45 -6.00 2.24 -9.74
N LEU A 46 -6.74 1.66 -10.70
CA LEU A 46 -6.84 2.19 -12.05
C LEU A 46 -7.45 3.59 -12.07
N ASP A 47 -8.43 3.84 -11.20
CA ASP A 47 -9.15 5.11 -11.13
C ASP A 47 -8.22 6.33 -11.00
N ASN A 48 -7.30 6.31 -10.02
CA ASN A 48 -6.34 7.42 -9.87
C ASN A 48 -5.39 7.57 -11.06
N MET A 49 -4.98 6.45 -11.65
CA MET A 49 -3.99 6.44 -12.74
C MET A 49 -4.59 6.92 -14.06
N ILE A 50 -5.85 6.55 -14.32
CA ILE A 50 -6.60 6.98 -15.51
C ILE A 50 -6.88 8.48 -15.45
N ILE A 51 -7.33 8.97 -14.29
CA ILE A 51 -7.68 10.38 -14.13
C ILE A 51 -6.47 11.26 -14.40
N GLY A 52 -5.28 10.87 -13.92
CA GLY A 52 -4.04 11.60 -14.20
C GLY A 52 -3.81 11.88 -15.69
N THR A 53 -4.15 10.93 -16.58
CA THR A 53 -4.06 11.12 -18.04
C THR A 53 -5.20 11.93 -18.65
N ALA A 54 -6.37 11.94 -18.02
CA ALA A 54 -7.55 12.64 -18.51
C ALA A 54 -7.64 14.11 -18.03
N MET A 55 -6.84 14.50 -17.01
CA MET A 55 -6.91 15.82 -16.38
C MET A 55 -6.85 17.01 -17.36
N PRO A 56 -5.94 17.04 -18.36
CA PRO A 56 -5.90 18.16 -19.30
C PRO A 56 -7.21 18.33 -20.08
N THR A 57 -7.81 17.23 -20.53
CA THR A 57 -9.09 17.22 -21.25
C THR A 57 -10.25 17.62 -20.36
N ILE A 58 -10.28 17.13 -19.11
CA ILE A 58 -11.31 17.48 -18.12
C ILE A 58 -11.35 18.99 -17.88
N VAL A 59 -10.19 19.62 -17.72
CA VAL A 59 -10.10 21.07 -17.55
C VAL A 59 -10.47 21.83 -18.82
N GLY A 60 -10.07 21.31 -19.99
CA GLY A 60 -10.45 21.90 -21.26
C GLY A 60 -11.97 21.97 -21.45
N GLU A 61 -12.70 20.96 -20.98
CA GLU A 61 -14.17 20.89 -21.09
C GLU A 61 -14.94 21.55 -19.94
N LEU A 62 -14.50 21.36 -18.69
CA LEU A 62 -15.22 21.83 -17.49
C LEU A 62 -14.72 23.20 -16.98
N GLY A 63 -13.59 23.69 -17.48
CA GLY A 63 -12.91 24.88 -16.95
C GLY A 63 -12.31 24.64 -15.56
N GLY A 64 -11.93 25.72 -14.87
CA GLY A 64 -11.47 25.65 -13.47
C GLY A 64 -10.07 25.06 -13.28
N LEU A 65 -9.06 25.59 -14.00
CA LEU A 65 -7.64 25.26 -13.82
C LEU A 65 -7.20 25.30 -12.35
N GLU A 66 -7.70 26.30 -11.62
CA GLU A 66 -7.47 26.53 -10.20
C GLU A 66 -8.04 25.44 -9.26
N HIS A 67 -8.86 24.53 -9.78
CA HIS A 67 -9.45 23.42 -9.03
C HIS A 67 -8.87 22.04 -9.42
N LEU A 68 -7.85 22.00 -10.28
CA LEU A 68 -7.17 20.77 -10.73
C LEU A 68 -6.67 19.92 -9.55
N SER A 69 -6.01 20.56 -8.59
CA SER A 69 -5.46 19.92 -7.39
C SER A 69 -6.56 19.21 -6.59
N TRP A 70 -7.76 19.81 -6.55
CA TRP A 70 -8.88 19.35 -5.73
C TRP A 70 -9.53 18.07 -6.23
N VAL A 71 -9.49 17.77 -7.53
CA VAL A 71 -10.06 16.52 -8.09
C VAL A 71 -9.34 15.29 -7.55
N VAL A 72 -8.01 15.35 -7.44
CA VAL A 72 -7.19 14.27 -6.86
C VAL A 72 -7.18 14.35 -5.34
N THR A 73 -7.12 15.56 -4.78
CA THR A 73 -7.08 15.78 -3.33
C THR A 73 -8.36 15.30 -2.67
N ALA A 74 -9.54 15.68 -3.15
CA ALA A 74 -10.82 15.30 -2.53
C ALA A 74 -11.00 13.79 -2.47
N TYR A 75 -10.64 13.08 -3.55
CA TYR A 75 -10.65 11.62 -3.57
C TYR A 75 -9.64 11.04 -2.58
N THR A 76 -8.39 11.49 -2.62
CA THR A 76 -7.31 10.94 -1.77
C THR A 76 -7.59 11.20 -0.29
N LEU A 77 -8.14 12.37 0.02
CA LEU A 77 -8.56 12.79 1.34
C LEU A 77 -9.72 11.93 1.85
N ALA A 78 -10.77 11.76 1.04
CA ALA A 78 -11.90 10.92 1.39
C ALA A 78 -11.49 9.45 1.58
N THR A 79 -10.59 8.95 0.71
CA THR A 79 -10.00 7.61 0.80
C THR A 79 -9.22 7.45 2.09
N ALA A 80 -8.30 8.37 2.39
CA ALA A 80 -7.49 8.33 3.61
C ALA A 80 -8.36 8.40 4.86
N ALA A 81 -9.39 9.25 4.86
CA ALA A 81 -10.28 9.45 6.00
C ALA A 81 -11.22 8.26 6.25
N SER A 82 -11.70 7.61 5.18
CA SER A 82 -12.63 6.47 5.27
C SER A 82 -11.95 5.14 5.55
N THR A 83 -10.68 4.98 5.14
CA THR A 83 -9.90 3.73 5.25
C THR A 83 -9.96 3.10 6.65
N PRO A 84 -9.66 3.81 7.77
CA PRO A 84 -9.73 3.24 9.11
C PRO A 84 -11.16 2.86 9.53
N LEU A 85 -12.14 3.65 9.11
CA LEU A 85 -13.56 3.42 9.42
C LEU A 85 -14.04 2.12 8.78
N TRP A 86 -13.70 1.87 7.52
CA TRP A 86 -14.05 0.64 6.81
C TRP A 86 -13.46 -0.62 7.44
N GLY A 87 -12.19 -0.57 7.87
CA GLY A 87 -11.56 -1.70 8.54
C GLY A 87 -12.35 -2.14 9.78
N LYS A 88 -12.73 -1.16 10.60
CA LYS A 88 -13.46 -1.39 11.84
C LYS A 88 -14.91 -1.81 11.64
N LEU A 89 -15.61 -1.19 10.69
CA LEU A 89 -16.95 -1.63 10.28
C LEU A 89 -16.89 -3.10 9.85
N GLY A 90 -15.86 -3.48 9.10
CA GLY A 90 -15.65 -4.85 8.62
C GLY A 90 -15.44 -5.86 9.75
N ASP A 91 -14.72 -5.48 10.80
CA ASP A 91 -14.48 -6.34 11.98
C ASP A 91 -15.76 -6.61 12.78
N MET A 92 -16.69 -5.65 12.84
CA MET A 92 -17.91 -5.76 13.66
C MET A 92 -19.12 -6.32 12.92
N TYR A 93 -19.43 -5.76 11.76
CA TYR A 93 -20.63 -6.09 10.97
C TYR A 93 -20.38 -7.22 9.98
N GLY A 94 -19.12 -7.67 9.87
CA GLY A 94 -18.66 -8.73 9.00
C GLY A 94 -18.07 -8.20 7.70
N ARG A 95 -16.89 -8.72 7.34
CA ARG A 95 -16.08 -8.21 6.23
C ARG A 95 -16.78 -8.26 4.86
N LYS A 96 -17.58 -9.31 4.58
CA LYS A 96 -18.28 -9.46 3.29
C LYS A 96 -19.23 -8.28 3.02
N GLY A 97 -20.13 -8.00 3.95
CA GLY A 97 -21.17 -6.98 3.76
C GLY A 97 -20.55 -5.60 3.61
N VAL A 98 -19.62 -5.27 4.50
CA VAL A 98 -18.92 -3.98 4.50
C VAL A 98 -18.11 -3.76 3.22
N PHE A 99 -17.42 -4.80 2.76
CA PHE A 99 -16.69 -4.73 1.49
C PHE A 99 -17.63 -4.52 0.29
N MET A 100 -18.75 -5.23 0.23
CA MET A 100 -19.76 -5.02 -0.82
C MET A 100 -20.33 -3.60 -0.77
N THR A 101 -20.62 -3.05 0.41
CA THR A 101 -21.07 -1.66 0.55
C THR A 101 -20.02 -0.68 0.04
N SER A 102 -18.73 -0.91 0.32
CA SER A 102 -17.66 -0.05 -0.19
C SER A 102 -17.56 -0.07 -1.72
N ILE A 103 -17.78 -1.23 -2.36
CA ILE A 103 -17.88 -1.35 -3.83
C ILE A 103 -19.05 -0.51 -4.35
N VAL A 104 -20.24 -0.62 -3.74
CA VAL A 104 -21.42 0.14 -4.17
C VAL A 104 -21.18 1.66 -4.06
N VAL A 105 -20.65 2.13 -2.93
CA VAL A 105 -20.33 3.55 -2.73
C VAL A 105 -19.32 4.04 -3.78
N PHE A 106 -18.29 3.24 -4.06
CA PHE A 106 -17.32 3.54 -5.10
C PHE A 106 -17.97 3.63 -6.49
N LEU A 107 -18.83 2.68 -6.85
CA LEU A 107 -19.51 2.66 -8.14
C LEU A 107 -20.48 3.84 -8.32
N ILE A 108 -21.21 4.21 -7.26
CA ILE A 108 -22.07 5.39 -7.28
C ILE A 108 -21.23 6.64 -7.48
N GLY A 109 -20.15 6.82 -6.72
CA GLY A 109 -19.24 7.96 -6.90
C GLY A 109 -18.61 8.02 -8.29
N SER A 110 -18.27 6.87 -8.88
CA SER A 110 -17.77 6.75 -10.25
C SER A 110 -18.84 7.16 -11.27
N ALA A 111 -20.06 6.64 -11.15
CA ALA A 111 -21.16 7.00 -12.04
C ALA A 111 -21.47 8.50 -11.99
N LEU A 112 -21.52 9.07 -10.79
CA LEU A 112 -21.73 10.51 -10.60
C LEU A 112 -20.60 11.33 -11.20
N SER A 113 -19.33 10.92 -11.02
CA SER A 113 -18.17 11.61 -11.59
C SER A 113 -18.20 11.63 -13.13
N GLY A 114 -18.65 10.54 -13.77
CA GLY A 114 -18.87 10.50 -15.22
C GLY A 114 -20.04 11.39 -15.70
N MET A 115 -20.98 11.72 -14.81
CA MET A 115 -22.11 12.62 -15.08
C MET A 115 -21.82 14.08 -14.73
N ALA A 116 -20.63 14.42 -14.23
CA ALA A 116 -20.30 15.77 -13.79
C ALA A 116 -20.41 16.79 -14.94
N GLN A 117 -21.06 17.92 -14.63
CA GLN A 117 -21.27 19.04 -15.56
C GLN A 117 -20.35 20.23 -15.29
N ASP A 118 -19.77 20.30 -14.10
CA ASP A 118 -18.81 21.33 -13.70
C ASP A 118 -17.75 20.74 -12.76
N MET A 119 -16.67 21.50 -12.54
CA MET A 119 -15.53 21.06 -11.72
C MET A 119 -15.90 20.85 -10.25
N GLY A 120 -16.83 21.63 -9.70
CA GLY A 120 -17.29 21.50 -8.32
C GLY A 120 -18.06 20.19 -8.09
N GLN A 121 -18.96 19.85 -9.00
CA GLN A 121 -19.63 18.56 -9.03
C GLN A 121 -18.64 17.41 -9.12
N LEU A 122 -17.66 17.49 -10.02
CA LEU A 122 -16.63 16.47 -10.16
C LEU A 122 -15.88 16.26 -8.85
N ILE A 123 -15.45 17.33 -8.17
CA ILE A 123 -14.77 17.27 -6.87
C ILE A 123 -15.65 16.62 -5.80
N GLY A 124 -16.93 17.01 -5.72
CA GLY A 124 -17.89 16.43 -4.77
C GLY A 124 -18.10 14.93 -5.01
N PHE A 125 -18.28 14.52 -6.26
CA PHE A 125 -18.46 13.13 -6.64
C PHE A 125 -17.20 12.29 -6.44
N ARG A 126 -16.02 12.88 -6.67
CA ARG A 126 -14.72 12.28 -6.35
C ARG A 126 -14.55 12.04 -4.85
N ALA A 127 -15.04 12.94 -4.00
CA ALA A 127 -15.06 12.72 -2.56
C ALA A 127 -15.93 11.50 -2.21
N VAL A 128 -17.14 11.39 -2.77
CA VAL A 128 -18.03 10.23 -2.58
C VAL A 128 -17.35 8.93 -3.06
N GLN A 129 -16.71 8.98 -4.23
CA GLN A 129 -15.97 7.83 -4.78
C GLN A 129 -14.81 7.41 -3.88
N GLY A 130 -14.03 8.38 -3.38
CA GLY A 130 -12.92 8.15 -2.47
C GLY A 130 -13.37 7.52 -1.15
N LEU A 131 -14.55 7.88 -0.64
CA LEU A 131 -15.12 7.20 0.53
C LEU A 131 -15.21 5.69 0.28
N GLY A 132 -15.69 5.25 -0.88
CA GLY A 132 -15.73 3.81 -1.23
C GLY A 132 -14.34 3.19 -1.44
N ALA A 133 -13.42 3.92 -2.08
CA ALA A 133 -12.07 3.42 -2.40
C ALA A 133 -11.27 2.98 -1.18
N GLY A 134 -11.39 3.70 -0.05
CA GLY A 134 -10.72 3.34 1.20
C GLY A 134 -11.16 1.96 1.72
N GLY A 135 -12.44 1.61 1.53
CA GLY A 135 -12.99 0.31 1.90
C GLY A 135 -12.56 -0.82 0.98
N LEU A 136 -12.31 -0.53 -0.30
CA LEU A 136 -11.81 -1.52 -1.25
C LEU A 136 -10.42 -2.02 -0.86
N MET A 137 -9.49 -1.11 -0.61
CA MET A 137 -8.10 -1.47 -0.29
C MET A 137 -7.99 -2.25 1.02
N VAL A 138 -8.65 -1.78 2.08
CA VAL A 138 -8.62 -2.44 3.40
C VAL A 138 -9.39 -3.76 3.37
N GLY A 139 -10.54 -3.78 2.70
CA GLY A 139 -11.39 -4.97 2.62
C GLY A 139 -10.70 -6.13 1.91
N VAL A 140 -9.97 -5.88 0.82
CA VAL A 140 -9.20 -6.93 0.12
C VAL A 140 -8.16 -7.55 1.04
N MET A 141 -7.32 -6.73 1.68
CA MET A 141 -6.28 -7.21 2.60
C MET A 141 -6.88 -8.03 3.75
N ALA A 142 -8.00 -7.56 4.29
CA ALA A 142 -8.66 -8.17 5.42
C ALA A 142 -9.35 -9.50 5.07
N ILE A 143 -10.06 -9.56 3.94
CA ILE A 143 -10.70 -10.80 3.46
C ILE A 143 -9.65 -11.85 3.10
N ILE A 144 -8.54 -11.46 2.47
CA ILE A 144 -7.41 -12.38 2.23
C ILE A 144 -6.85 -12.89 3.56
N GLY A 145 -6.74 -12.01 4.56
CA GLY A 145 -6.31 -12.39 5.91
C GLY A 145 -7.20 -13.47 6.54
N ASP A 146 -8.52 -13.37 6.38
CA ASP A 146 -9.47 -14.33 6.94
C ASP A 146 -9.54 -15.64 6.14
N LEU A 147 -9.38 -15.56 4.81
CA LEU A 147 -9.54 -16.72 3.92
C LEU A 147 -8.26 -17.55 3.79
N ILE A 148 -7.09 -16.91 3.90
CA ILE A 148 -5.81 -17.51 3.56
C ILE A 148 -4.96 -17.75 4.82
N PRO A 149 -4.50 -19.00 5.04
CA PRO A 149 -3.55 -19.31 6.11
C PRO A 149 -2.29 -18.43 6.05
N PRO A 150 -1.72 -17.99 7.19
CA PRO A 150 -0.56 -17.10 7.22
C PRO A 150 0.61 -17.52 6.33
N ARG A 151 0.84 -18.84 6.19
CA ARG A 151 1.92 -19.42 5.37
C ARG A 151 1.75 -19.19 3.86
N GLU A 152 0.51 -19.06 3.38
CA GLU A 152 0.25 -18.83 1.96
C GLU A 152 0.10 -17.34 1.61
N ARG A 153 -0.05 -16.46 2.62
CA ARG A 153 -0.29 -15.02 2.42
C ARG A 153 0.78 -14.34 1.57
N GLY A 154 2.04 -14.78 1.66
CA GLY A 154 3.13 -14.23 0.85
C GLY A 154 2.90 -14.40 -0.67
N LYS A 155 2.32 -15.52 -1.10
CA LYS A 155 1.97 -15.74 -2.51
C LYS A 155 0.89 -14.75 -2.98
N TYR A 156 -0.13 -14.54 -2.15
CA TYR A 156 -1.23 -13.65 -2.49
C TYR A 156 -0.84 -12.17 -2.39
N GLN A 157 0.03 -11.80 -1.45
CA GLN A 157 0.62 -10.46 -1.41
C GLN A 157 1.50 -10.19 -2.64
N GLY A 158 2.22 -11.21 -3.15
CA GLY A 158 2.89 -11.15 -4.45
C GLY A 158 1.91 -10.94 -5.62
N MET A 159 0.76 -11.63 -5.63
CA MET A 159 -0.29 -11.40 -6.63
C MET A 159 -0.85 -9.96 -6.54
N MET A 160 -1.08 -9.45 -5.33
CA MET A 160 -1.51 -8.07 -5.12
C MET A 160 -0.48 -7.08 -5.66
N ALA A 161 0.81 -7.29 -5.38
CA ALA A 161 1.88 -6.47 -5.93
C ALA A 161 1.90 -6.52 -7.47
N GLY A 162 1.63 -7.69 -8.06
CA GLY A 162 1.47 -7.85 -9.52
C GLY A 162 0.27 -7.07 -10.06
N VAL A 163 -0.87 -7.09 -9.36
CA VAL A 163 -2.05 -6.29 -9.73
C VAL A 163 -1.77 -4.79 -9.58
N MET A 164 -1.05 -4.37 -8.55
CA MET A 164 -0.60 -2.98 -8.41
C MET A 164 0.27 -2.55 -9.59
N ALA A 165 1.25 -3.38 -9.97
CA ALA A 165 2.12 -3.14 -11.10
C ALA A 165 1.32 -3.07 -12.42
N LEU A 166 0.39 -4.00 -12.61
CA LEU A 166 -0.51 -3.99 -13.75
C LEU A 166 -1.37 -2.72 -13.78
N ALA A 167 -1.92 -2.29 -12.63
CA ALA A 167 -2.72 -1.07 -12.53
C ALA A 167 -1.91 0.19 -12.90
N MET A 168 -0.65 0.26 -12.46
CA MET A 168 0.23 1.40 -12.78
C MET A 168 0.54 1.51 -14.28
N ILE A 169 0.63 0.39 -15.00
CA ILE A 169 0.90 0.37 -16.43
C ILE A 169 -0.39 0.53 -17.25
N ALA A 170 -1.41 -0.24 -16.88
CA ALA A 170 -2.71 -0.22 -17.53
C ALA A 170 -3.42 1.11 -17.34
N GLY A 171 -3.21 1.80 -16.22
CA GLY A 171 -3.85 3.08 -15.91
C GLY A 171 -3.65 4.13 -17.00
N PRO A 172 -2.41 4.56 -17.29
CA PRO A 172 -2.17 5.54 -18.35
C PRO A 172 -2.52 5.02 -19.75
N LEU A 173 -2.31 3.73 -20.03
CA LEU A 173 -2.60 3.13 -21.33
C LEU A 173 -4.11 3.12 -21.62
N VAL A 174 -4.88 2.58 -20.69
CA VAL A 174 -6.35 2.49 -20.77
C VAL A 174 -6.94 3.89 -20.64
N GLY A 175 -6.41 4.72 -19.73
CA GLY A 175 -6.90 6.07 -19.51
C GLY A 175 -6.69 7.00 -20.70
N GLY A 176 -5.50 6.99 -21.30
CA GLY A 176 -5.20 7.76 -22.51
C GLY A 176 -6.07 7.32 -23.69
N THR A 177 -6.11 6.02 -23.98
CA THR A 177 -6.92 5.48 -25.09
C THR A 177 -8.42 5.75 -24.93
N ILE A 178 -8.96 5.64 -23.71
CA ILE A 178 -10.35 5.99 -23.41
C ILE A 178 -10.58 7.48 -23.60
N THR A 179 -9.69 8.33 -23.07
CA THR A 179 -9.83 9.78 -23.17
C THR A 179 -9.79 10.24 -24.62
N ASP A 180 -8.90 9.67 -25.43
CA ASP A 180 -8.69 10.05 -26.82
C ASP A 180 -9.84 9.60 -27.76
N HIS A 181 -10.47 8.45 -27.49
CA HIS A 181 -11.47 7.86 -28.40
C HIS A 181 -12.92 7.90 -27.90
N LEU A 182 -13.14 7.75 -26.60
CA LEU A 182 -14.46 7.66 -25.97
C LEU A 182 -14.79 8.91 -25.14
N GLY A 183 -13.79 9.74 -24.84
CA GLY A 183 -13.91 10.92 -24.00
C GLY A 183 -13.66 10.62 -22.52
N TRP A 184 -13.26 11.64 -21.75
CA TRP A 184 -12.84 11.50 -20.36
C TRP A 184 -13.93 10.93 -19.43
N ARG A 185 -15.22 11.09 -19.74
CA ARG A 185 -16.32 10.57 -18.90
C ARG A 185 -16.29 9.04 -18.81
N TRP A 186 -15.86 8.37 -19.88
CA TRP A 186 -15.75 6.90 -19.91
C TRP A 186 -14.66 6.35 -18.99
N SER A 187 -13.69 7.19 -18.61
CA SER A 187 -12.72 6.88 -17.57
C SER A 187 -13.36 6.56 -16.23
N PHE A 188 -14.55 7.11 -15.97
CA PHE A 188 -15.34 6.77 -14.78
C PHE A 188 -16.33 5.65 -15.05
N TYR A 189 -16.91 5.58 -16.25
CA TYR A 189 -17.87 4.53 -16.57
C TYR A 189 -17.25 3.14 -16.70
N ILE A 190 -15.96 3.01 -17.04
CA ILE A 190 -15.26 1.72 -17.07
C ILE A 190 -15.27 1.01 -15.71
N ASN A 191 -15.36 1.76 -14.61
CA ASN A 191 -15.41 1.16 -13.29
C ASN A 191 -16.74 0.41 -13.04
N LEU A 192 -17.85 0.82 -13.66
CA LEU A 192 -19.17 0.23 -13.44
C LEU A 192 -19.23 -1.27 -13.82
N PRO A 193 -18.85 -1.70 -15.04
CA PRO A 193 -18.89 -3.10 -15.41
C PRO A 193 -17.92 -3.95 -14.58
N LEU A 194 -16.70 -3.47 -14.31
CA LEU A 194 -15.74 -4.20 -13.48
C LEU A 194 -16.22 -4.35 -12.03
N GLY A 195 -16.77 -3.28 -11.45
CA GLY A 195 -17.33 -3.31 -10.11
C GLY A 195 -18.57 -4.18 -10.00
N ALA A 196 -19.43 -4.21 -11.03
CA ALA A 196 -20.58 -5.11 -11.10
C ALA A 196 -20.13 -6.58 -11.12
N VAL A 197 -19.13 -6.92 -11.95
CA VAL A 197 -18.53 -8.27 -11.98
C VAL A 197 -17.96 -8.65 -10.62
N ALA A 198 -17.20 -7.76 -9.97
CA ALA A 198 -16.68 -8.00 -8.64
C ALA A 198 -17.81 -8.24 -7.62
N LEU A 199 -18.83 -7.38 -7.62
CA LEU A 199 -19.95 -7.44 -6.68
C LEU A 199 -20.77 -8.73 -6.85
N ILE A 200 -21.02 -9.17 -8.08
CA ILE A 200 -21.68 -10.45 -8.38
C ILE A 200 -20.80 -11.62 -7.93
N ALA A 201 -19.52 -11.62 -8.28
CA ALA A 201 -18.61 -12.71 -7.91
C ALA A 201 -18.45 -12.82 -6.38
N ILE A 202 -18.35 -11.71 -5.67
CA ILE A 202 -18.25 -11.69 -4.20
C ILE A 202 -19.57 -12.10 -3.56
N SER A 203 -20.71 -11.62 -4.06
CA SER A 203 -22.01 -11.95 -3.48
C SER A 203 -22.30 -13.45 -3.56
N VAL A 204 -21.98 -14.08 -4.70
CA VAL A 204 -22.23 -15.50 -4.95
C VAL A 204 -21.18 -16.40 -4.30
N VAL A 205 -19.89 -16.06 -4.37
CA VAL A 205 -18.82 -17.02 -4.05
C VAL A 205 -18.22 -16.81 -2.66
N LEU A 206 -18.16 -15.57 -2.15
CA LEU A 206 -17.56 -15.31 -0.84
C LEU A 206 -18.51 -15.74 0.27
N HIS A 207 -18.17 -16.80 0.99
CA HIS A 207 -18.87 -17.24 2.19
C HIS A 207 -17.92 -17.08 3.38
N LEU A 208 -18.11 -16.02 4.16
CA LEU A 208 -17.38 -15.80 5.40
C LEU A 208 -18.30 -16.14 6.58
N PRO A 209 -17.80 -16.88 7.59
CA PRO A 209 -18.56 -17.11 8.82
C PRO A 209 -18.87 -15.75 9.47
N LYS A 210 -20.15 -15.49 9.78
CA LYS A 210 -20.59 -14.27 10.45
C LYS A 210 -20.07 -14.28 11.89
N LYS A 211 -18.93 -13.66 12.14
CA LYS A 211 -18.50 -13.34 13.51
C LYS A 211 -19.01 -11.95 13.86
N ARG A 212 -19.97 -11.86 14.78
CA ARG A 212 -20.28 -10.61 15.48
C ARG A 212 -19.33 -10.53 16.67
N ALA A 213 -18.29 -9.71 16.58
CA ALA A 213 -17.47 -9.38 17.74
C ALA A 213 -18.23 -8.36 18.61
N GLN A 214 -18.29 -8.60 19.93
CA GLN A 214 -18.88 -7.66 20.91
C GLN A 214 -17.89 -6.58 21.36
N THR A 215 -17.06 -6.08 20.45
CA THR A 215 -15.99 -5.12 20.74
C THR A 215 -16.47 -3.68 20.65
N ARG A 216 -16.08 -2.83 21.59
CA ARG A 216 -16.47 -1.41 21.65
C ARG A 216 -15.59 -0.57 20.73
N ILE A 217 -16.22 0.23 19.88
CA ILE A 217 -15.48 1.11 18.98
C ILE A 217 -14.87 2.29 19.75
N ASP A 218 -13.54 2.33 19.79
CA ASP A 218 -12.79 3.59 19.86
C ASP A 218 -13.10 4.53 18.66
N TYR A 219 -14.19 5.31 18.73
CA TYR A 219 -14.57 6.29 17.70
C TYR A 219 -13.68 7.54 17.75
N LEU A 220 -13.32 7.96 18.96
CA LEU A 220 -12.55 9.17 19.16
C LEU A 220 -11.12 9.01 18.62
N GLY A 221 -10.49 7.86 18.88
CA GLY A 221 -9.19 7.51 18.30
C GLY A 221 -9.24 7.40 16.78
N ALA A 222 -10.32 6.85 16.20
CA ALA A 222 -10.48 6.82 14.75
C ALA A 222 -10.57 8.23 14.18
N GLY A 223 -11.41 9.09 14.77
CA GLY A 223 -11.57 10.48 14.35
C GLY A 223 -10.28 11.29 14.45
N LEU A 224 -9.55 11.17 15.56
CA LEU A 224 -8.27 11.85 15.78
C LEU A 224 -7.19 11.38 14.78
N LEU A 225 -7.10 10.06 14.54
CA LEU A 225 -6.15 9.51 13.57
C LEU A 225 -6.48 9.96 12.15
N THR A 226 -7.75 9.84 11.76
CA THR A 226 -8.27 10.33 10.47
C THR A 226 -7.93 11.81 10.29
N LEU A 227 -8.24 12.66 11.27
CA LEU A 227 -7.98 14.10 11.20
C LEU A 227 -6.47 14.40 11.08
N GLY A 228 -5.62 13.68 11.81
CA GLY A 228 -4.17 13.81 11.74
C GLY A 228 -3.62 13.44 10.35
N ILE A 229 -4.02 12.28 9.81
CA ILE A 229 -3.59 11.83 8.47
C ILE A 229 -4.08 12.79 7.39
N THR A 230 -5.35 13.19 7.44
CA THR A 230 -5.97 14.17 6.54
C THR A 230 -5.20 15.48 6.55
N SER A 231 -4.83 15.99 7.74
CA SER A 231 -4.07 17.23 7.88
C SER A 231 -2.67 17.10 7.28
N ILE A 232 -1.97 15.97 7.53
CA ILE A 232 -0.68 15.69 6.90
C ILE A 232 -0.83 15.69 5.37
N VAL A 233 -1.77 14.91 4.83
CA VAL A 233 -1.99 14.81 3.38
C VAL A 233 -2.25 16.19 2.78
N LEU A 234 -3.09 17.02 3.40
CA LEU A 234 -3.37 18.38 2.92
C LEU A 234 -2.14 19.29 2.95
N VAL A 235 -1.41 19.33 4.06
CA VAL A 235 -0.15 20.10 4.16
C VAL A 235 0.82 19.67 3.06
N THR A 236 0.93 18.36 2.83
CA THR A 236 1.85 17.82 1.82
C THR A 236 1.41 18.06 0.38
N THR A 237 0.12 18.27 0.15
CA THR A 237 -0.45 18.47 -1.19
C THR A 237 -0.49 19.96 -1.56
N TRP A 238 -0.78 20.83 -0.59
CA TRP A 238 -0.96 22.27 -0.81
C TRP A 238 0.27 23.11 -0.47
N GLY A 239 1.16 22.60 0.38
CA GLY A 239 2.37 23.30 0.78
C GLY A 239 3.29 23.54 -0.42
N GLY A 240 3.53 24.81 -0.75
CA GLY A 240 4.39 25.23 -1.85
C GLY A 240 3.77 25.12 -3.24
N THR A 241 2.50 24.71 -3.35
CA THR A 241 1.75 24.64 -4.62
C THR A 241 0.63 25.67 -4.62
N GLU A 242 -0.37 25.47 -3.76
CA GLU A 242 -1.56 26.32 -3.66
C GLU A 242 -1.41 27.38 -2.57
N TYR A 243 -0.71 27.04 -1.49
CA TYR A 243 -0.40 27.97 -0.40
C TYR A 243 1.10 27.95 -0.11
N ALA A 244 1.68 29.11 0.16
CA ALA A 244 3.06 29.20 0.63
C ALA A 244 3.21 28.40 1.94
N TRP A 245 4.37 27.76 2.13
CA TRP A 245 4.67 26.96 3.33
C TRP A 245 4.49 27.74 4.64
N GLY A 246 4.77 29.05 4.64
CA GLY A 246 4.59 29.94 5.80
C GLY A 246 3.19 30.56 5.93
N SER A 247 2.24 30.20 5.07
CA SER A 247 0.89 30.76 5.12
C SER A 247 0.14 30.35 6.40
N ALA A 248 -0.74 31.22 6.89
CA ALA A 248 -1.59 30.95 8.05
C ALA A 248 -2.37 29.63 7.89
N ARG A 249 -2.85 29.33 6.67
CA ARG A 249 -3.62 28.12 6.39
C ARG A 249 -2.82 26.83 6.55
N ILE A 250 -1.57 26.80 6.06
CA ILE A 250 -0.69 25.64 6.23
C ILE A 250 -0.30 25.49 7.70
N MET A 251 0.00 26.60 8.39
CA MET A 251 0.32 26.57 9.82
C MET A 251 -0.85 26.10 10.68
N GLU A 252 -2.10 26.50 10.36
CA GLU A 252 -3.33 25.98 10.97
C GLU A 252 -3.46 24.48 10.78
N LEU A 253 -3.28 23.97 9.55
CA LEU A 253 -3.36 22.54 9.25
C LEU A 253 -2.26 21.75 9.98
N ILE A 254 -1.04 22.28 10.06
CA ILE A 254 0.04 21.69 10.87
C ILE A 254 -0.37 21.65 12.34
N GLY A 255 -0.90 22.74 12.88
CA GLY A 255 -1.37 22.82 14.26
C GLY A 255 -2.48 21.81 14.56
N ILE A 256 -3.49 21.73 13.71
CA ILE A 256 -4.60 20.75 13.82
C ILE A 256 -4.07 19.32 13.71
N GLY A 257 -3.20 19.04 12.74
CA GLY A 257 -2.61 17.72 12.55
C GLY A 257 -1.79 17.26 13.75
N VAL A 258 -0.91 18.13 14.27
CA VAL A 258 -0.11 17.85 15.47
C VAL A 258 -1.00 17.67 16.69
N ALA A 259 -1.98 18.55 16.90
CA ALA A 259 -2.92 18.43 18.02
C ALA A 259 -3.75 17.14 17.94
N ALA A 260 -4.22 16.76 16.75
CA ALA A 260 -4.97 15.54 16.52
C ALA A 260 -4.12 14.28 16.77
N LEU A 261 -2.86 14.27 16.33
CA LEU A 261 -1.94 13.13 16.57
C LEU A 261 -1.50 13.03 18.03
N VAL A 262 -1.22 14.15 18.69
CA VAL A 262 -0.91 14.16 20.14
C VAL A 262 -2.14 13.72 20.94
N GLY A 263 -3.32 14.23 20.59
CA GLY A 263 -4.59 13.81 21.16
C GLY A 263 -4.85 12.33 20.92
N PHE A 264 -4.54 11.81 19.73
CA PHE A 264 -4.64 10.39 19.40
C PHE A 264 -3.76 9.56 20.31
N LEU A 265 -2.47 9.88 20.44
CA LEU A 265 -1.53 9.16 21.30
C LEU A 265 -1.98 9.16 22.76
N PHE A 266 -2.41 10.32 23.27
CA PHE A 266 -2.95 10.43 24.62
C PHE A 266 -4.20 9.58 24.80
N TRP A 267 -5.12 9.62 23.85
CA TRP A 267 -6.34 8.82 23.90
C TRP A 267 -6.08 7.32 23.83
N GLN A 268 -5.11 6.88 23.03
CA GLN A 268 -4.71 5.46 22.95
C GLN A 268 -4.19 4.92 24.30
N THR A 269 -3.71 5.77 25.22
CA THR A 269 -3.35 5.33 26.60
C THR A 269 -4.56 5.09 27.51
N LYS A 270 -5.73 5.67 27.18
CA LYS A 270 -6.95 5.62 28.00
C LYS A 270 -8.05 4.74 27.41
N ALA A 271 -8.03 4.50 26.10
CA ALA A 271 -9.05 3.73 25.41
C ALA A 271 -9.08 2.28 25.93
N ALA A 272 -10.29 1.76 26.17
CA ALA A 272 -10.48 0.37 26.59
C ALA A 272 -10.10 -0.64 25.49
N GLU A 273 -10.38 -0.28 24.23
CA GLU A 273 -10.01 -1.04 23.04
C GLU A 273 -9.32 -0.10 22.02
N PRO A 274 -8.03 0.20 22.22
CA PRO A 274 -7.27 1.11 21.37
C PRO A 274 -7.18 0.58 19.93
N ILE A 275 -7.29 1.48 18.93
CA ILE A 275 -7.08 1.15 17.51
C ILE A 275 -5.62 0.76 17.26
N MET A 276 -4.71 1.44 17.94
CA MET A 276 -3.27 1.21 17.86
C MET A 276 -2.72 1.08 19.29
N PRO A 277 -2.89 -0.10 19.93
CA PRO A 277 -2.30 -0.40 21.23
C PRO A 277 -0.81 -0.05 21.27
N LEU A 278 -0.42 0.91 22.11
CA LEU A 278 0.96 1.38 22.19
C LEU A 278 1.95 0.32 22.68
N HIS A 279 1.46 -0.75 23.33
CA HIS A 279 2.32 -1.85 23.80
C HIS A 279 3.02 -2.60 22.68
N ILE A 280 2.48 -2.62 21.44
CA ILE A 280 3.12 -3.29 20.31
C ILE A 280 4.46 -2.64 19.93
N PHE A 281 4.60 -1.33 20.16
CA PHE A 281 5.84 -0.57 19.92
C PHE A 281 6.92 -0.84 20.97
N ARG A 282 6.56 -1.48 22.09
CA ARG A 282 7.55 -1.97 23.05
C ARG A 282 8.37 -3.11 22.45
N ASN A 283 7.84 -3.82 21.44
CA ASN A 283 8.64 -4.75 20.67
C ASN A 283 9.57 -3.99 19.72
N ARG A 284 10.87 -4.12 19.97
CA ARG A 284 11.94 -3.50 19.17
C ARG A 284 11.81 -3.79 17.67
N ASN A 285 11.54 -5.04 17.28
CA ASN A 285 11.45 -5.40 15.86
C ASN A 285 10.23 -4.73 15.20
N PHE A 286 9.10 -4.65 15.90
CA PHE A 286 7.91 -3.97 15.39
C PHE A 286 8.17 -2.48 15.14
N SER A 287 8.83 -1.80 16.08
CA SER A 287 9.18 -0.38 15.93
C SER A 287 10.19 -0.13 14.81
N LEU A 288 11.22 -0.97 14.68
CA LEU A 288 12.18 -0.88 13.58
C LEU A 288 11.54 -1.15 12.21
N MET A 289 10.64 -2.15 12.13
CA MET A 289 9.87 -2.42 10.91
C MET A 289 8.95 -1.25 10.56
N SER A 290 8.35 -0.58 11.55
CA SER A 290 7.51 0.60 11.31
C SER A 290 8.33 1.74 10.68
N ILE A 291 9.56 1.98 11.17
CA ILE A 291 10.49 2.97 10.59
C ILE A 291 10.88 2.58 9.16
N ILE A 292 11.29 1.33 8.93
CA ILE A 292 11.67 0.84 7.60
C ILE A 292 10.48 0.95 6.63
N GLY A 293 9.27 0.62 7.09
CA GLY A 293 8.03 0.75 6.31
C GLY A 293 7.75 2.19 5.92
N PHE A 294 7.90 3.14 6.85
CA PHE A 294 7.78 4.58 6.56
C PHE A 294 8.77 5.02 5.48
N ILE A 295 10.05 4.70 5.63
CA ILE A 295 11.08 5.07 4.64
C ILE A 295 10.85 4.40 3.29
N THR A 296 10.41 3.14 3.28
CA THR A 296 10.05 2.43 2.04
C THR A 296 8.89 3.14 1.32
N GLY A 297 7.89 3.60 2.06
CA GLY A 297 6.79 4.39 1.51
C GLY A 297 7.25 5.73 0.94
N PHE A 298 8.08 6.46 1.69
CA PHE A 298 8.69 7.73 1.29
C PHE A 298 9.39 7.61 -0.08
N VAL A 299 10.23 6.58 -0.23
CA VAL A 299 10.96 6.32 -1.46
C VAL A 299 10.04 5.85 -2.59
N MET A 300 9.10 4.95 -2.29
CA MET A 300 8.21 4.36 -3.29
C MET A 300 7.41 5.42 -4.03
N PHE A 301 6.77 6.33 -3.30
CA PHE A 301 5.94 7.35 -3.92
C PHE A 301 6.76 8.40 -4.67
N GLY A 302 7.93 8.78 -4.16
CA GLY A 302 8.87 9.63 -4.90
C GLY A 302 9.28 9.01 -6.23
N ALA A 303 9.67 7.74 -6.24
CA ALA A 303 10.06 7.04 -7.47
C ALA A 303 8.90 6.92 -8.48
N VAL A 304 7.71 6.51 -8.01
CA VAL A 304 6.53 6.34 -8.87
C VAL A 304 6.04 7.67 -9.46
N LEU A 305 6.23 8.78 -8.76
CA LEU A 305 5.84 10.12 -9.24
C LEU A 305 6.87 10.70 -10.22
N PHE A 306 8.16 10.71 -9.85
CA PHE A 306 9.19 11.44 -10.60
C PHE A 306 9.81 10.64 -11.75
N LEU A 307 9.85 9.30 -11.71
CA LEU A 307 10.42 8.51 -12.80
C LEU A 307 9.61 8.64 -14.10
N PRO A 308 8.27 8.50 -14.12
CA PRO A 308 7.50 8.73 -15.34
C PRO A 308 7.66 10.16 -15.86
N LEU A 309 7.69 11.16 -14.96
CA LEU A 309 7.89 12.55 -15.32
C LEU A 309 9.24 12.75 -16.03
N TYR A 310 10.31 12.18 -15.50
CA TYR A 310 11.63 12.20 -16.14
C TYR A 310 11.59 11.55 -17.53
N GLN A 311 10.98 10.36 -17.63
CA GLN A 311 10.89 9.61 -18.89
C GLN A 311 10.11 10.40 -19.96
N GLN A 312 9.06 11.12 -19.57
CA GLN A 312 8.26 11.93 -20.47
C GLN A 312 8.96 13.23 -20.86
N ALA A 313 9.43 13.99 -19.87
CA ALA A 313 10.00 15.32 -20.09
C ALA A 313 11.38 15.26 -20.75
N VAL A 314 12.27 14.39 -20.26
CA VAL A 314 13.68 14.31 -20.67
C VAL A 314 13.88 13.31 -21.79
N GLN A 315 13.33 12.09 -21.67
CA GLN A 315 13.54 11.03 -22.68
C GLN A 315 12.51 11.03 -23.82
N GLY A 316 11.57 11.99 -23.81
CA GLY A 316 10.54 12.15 -24.83
C GLY A 316 9.60 10.94 -24.95
N ALA A 317 9.48 10.13 -23.90
CA ALA A 317 8.56 9.00 -23.90
C ALA A 317 7.11 9.50 -23.87
N SER A 318 6.20 8.80 -24.56
CA SER A 318 4.77 9.01 -24.37
C SER A 318 4.34 8.60 -22.95
N ALA A 319 3.17 9.05 -22.49
CA ALA A 319 2.59 8.64 -21.20
C ALA A 319 2.56 7.09 -21.09
N THR A 320 2.08 6.41 -22.13
CA THR A 320 2.07 4.94 -22.22
C THR A 320 3.46 4.33 -22.09
N ASN A 321 4.43 4.82 -22.87
CA ASN A 321 5.78 4.28 -22.84
C ASN A 321 6.49 4.56 -21.51
N SER A 322 6.24 5.71 -20.88
CA SER A 322 6.82 6.04 -19.58
C SER A 322 6.35 5.08 -18.47
N GLY A 323 5.10 4.62 -18.52
CA GLY A 323 4.58 3.59 -17.63
C GLY A 323 5.22 2.22 -17.89
N LEU A 324 5.38 1.84 -19.18
CA LEU A 324 6.08 0.61 -19.56
C LEU A 324 7.56 0.62 -19.16
N LEU A 325 8.20 1.79 -19.18
CA LEU A 325 9.59 1.95 -18.76
C LEU A 325 9.79 1.76 -17.25
N LEU A 326 8.72 1.69 -16.44
CA LEU A 326 8.79 1.28 -15.03
C LEU A 326 8.82 -0.25 -14.84
N LEU A 327 8.61 -1.04 -15.90
CA LEU A 327 8.62 -2.51 -15.83
C LEU A 327 9.89 -3.09 -15.18
N PRO A 328 11.10 -2.58 -15.44
CA PRO A 328 12.30 -3.08 -14.76
C PRO A 328 12.23 -2.94 -13.24
N MET A 329 11.71 -1.82 -12.73
CA MET A 329 11.52 -1.59 -11.29
C MET A 329 10.47 -2.54 -10.72
N LEU A 330 9.29 -2.60 -11.33
CA LEU A 330 8.17 -3.41 -10.85
C LEU A 330 8.48 -4.91 -10.95
N GLY A 331 9.14 -5.32 -12.03
CA GLY A 331 9.59 -6.68 -12.27
C GLY A 331 10.66 -7.13 -11.27
N ALA A 332 11.69 -6.32 -11.04
CA ALA A 332 12.70 -6.61 -10.03
C ALA A 332 12.10 -6.67 -8.62
N MET A 333 11.21 -5.73 -8.29
CA MET A 333 10.47 -5.73 -7.02
C MET A 333 9.66 -7.00 -6.83
N LEU A 334 8.91 -7.43 -7.85
CA LEU A 334 8.11 -8.66 -7.80
C LEU A 334 8.98 -9.90 -7.63
N VAL A 335 10.01 -10.07 -8.48
CA VAL A 335 10.90 -11.23 -8.46
C VAL A 335 11.62 -11.32 -7.12
N VAL A 336 12.22 -10.22 -6.66
CA VAL A 336 12.95 -10.21 -5.39
C VAL A 336 12.03 -10.42 -4.20
N SER A 337 10.82 -9.84 -4.20
CA SER A 337 9.82 -10.09 -3.15
C SER A 337 9.42 -11.57 -3.06
N MET A 338 9.25 -12.25 -4.20
CA MET A 338 8.94 -13.68 -4.23
C MET A 338 10.09 -14.53 -3.70
N VAL A 339 11.32 -14.23 -4.13
CA VAL A 339 12.53 -14.91 -3.66
C VAL A 339 12.72 -14.69 -2.16
N ALA A 340 12.60 -13.44 -1.70
CA ALA A 340 12.76 -13.07 -0.30
C ALA A 340 11.73 -13.76 0.59
N GLY A 341 10.46 -13.80 0.18
CA GLY A 341 9.41 -14.52 0.89
C GLY A 341 9.70 -16.02 0.99
N ARG A 342 10.10 -16.66 -0.12
CA ARG A 342 10.36 -18.10 -0.17
C ARG A 342 11.59 -18.50 0.64
N VAL A 343 12.69 -17.76 0.52
CA VAL A 343 13.91 -17.97 1.30
C VAL A 343 13.62 -17.77 2.79
N THR A 344 12.88 -16.72 3.17
CA THR A 344 12.49 -16.48 4.57
C THR A 344 11.66 -17.63 5.12
N THR A 345 10.72 -18.15 4.33
CA THR A 345 9.84 -19.27 4.74
C THR A 345 10.63 -20.57 4.92
N ASN A 346 11.59 -20.85 4.03
CA ASN A 346 12.35 -22.09 4.05
C ASN A 346 13.51 -22.08 5.06
N SER A 347 14.24 -20.97 5.15
CA SER A 347 15.43 -20.85 6.00
C SER A 347 15.12 -20.37 7.42
N GLY A 348 13.95 -19.76 7.64
CA GLY A 348 13.62 -19.06 8.88
C GLY A 348 14.42 -17.77 9.09
N ARG A 349 15.38 -17.45 8.20
CA ARG A 349 16.25 -16.29 8.31
C ARG A 349 15.71 -15.15 7.46
N TYR A 350 15.40 -14.03 8.10
CA TYR A 350 14.89 -12.83 7.42
C TYR A 350 15.81 -11.63 7.55
N LYS A 351 16.75 -11.60 8.49
CA LYS A 351 17.53 -10.38 8.78
C LYS A 351 18.37 -9.88 7.59
N VAL A 352 18.77 -10.78 6.71
CA VAL A 352 19.55 -10.46 5.50
C VAL A 352 18.79 -9.52 4.57
N PHE A 353 17.47 -9.64 4.49
CA PHE A 353 16.68 -8.89 3.51
C PHE A 353 16.45 -7.42 3.89
N PRO A 354 16.12 -7.04 5.15
CA PRO A 354 16.11 -5.64 5.54
C PRO A 354 17.45 -4.94 5.28
N LEU A 355 18.57 -5.64 5.52
CA LEU A 355 19.92 -5.11 5.26
C LEU A 355 20.17 -4.95 3.76
N ALA A 356 19.99 -6.01 2.98
CA ALA A 356 20.18 -5.99 1.53
C ALA A 356 19.24 -4.99 0.86
N GLY A 357 17.98 -4.94 1.29
CA GLY A 357 16.97 -4.00 0.82
C GLY A 357 17.35 -2.55 1.10
N GLY A 358 17.82 -2.24 2.31
CA GLY A 358 18.33 -0.92 2.65
C GLY A 358 19.49 -0.48 1.77
N VAL A 359 20.50 -1.34 1.58
CA VAL A 359 21.64 -1.07 0.69
C VAL A 359 21.19 -0.86 -0.75
N LEU A 360 20.32 -1.73 -1.27
CA LEU A 360 19.83 -1.65 -2.65
C LEU A 360 18.97 -0.42 -2.90
N ILE A 361 18.16 0.03 -1.94
CA ILE A 361 17.41 1.27 -2.07
C ILE A 361 18.36 2.47 -2.13
N ILE A 362 19.35 2.54 -1.23
CA ILE A 362 20.33 3.64 -1.24
C ILE A 362 21.11 3.65 -2.56
N ALA A 363 21.60 2.49 -3.01
CA ALA A 363 22.31 2.36 -4.27
C ALA A 363 21.42 2.72 -5.47
N GLY A 364 20.19 2.22 -5.51
CA GLY A 364 19.24 2.52 -6.57
C GLY A 364 18.90 4.00 -6.66
N LEU A 365 18.63 4.65 -5.53
CA LEU A 365 18.37 6.10 -5.50
C LEU A 365 19.59 6.93 -5.86
N PHE A 366 20.78 6.53 -5.40
CA PHE A 366 22.02 7.22 -5.77
C PHE A 366 22.32 7.09 -7.27
N LEU A 367 22.10 5.91 -7.86
CA LEU A 367 22.23 5.69 -9.30
C LEU A 367 21.20 6.52 -10.08
N LEU A 368 19.93 6.51 -9.66
CA LEU A 368 18.88 7.32 -10.28
C LEU A 368 19.15 8.82 -10.15
N ALA A 369 19.80 9.27 -9.08
CA ALA A 369 20.21 10.65 -8.93
C ALA A 369 21.26 11.06 -9.98
N GLN A 370 22.08 10.14 -10.49
CA GLN A 370 23.08 10.44 -11.53
C GLN A 370 22.48 10.56 -12.94
N MET A 371 21.16 10.43 -13.10
CA MET A 371 20.51 10.52 -14.39
C MET A 371 20.50 11.96 -14.93
N ASP A 372 20.99 12.10 -16.16
CA ASP A 372 21.09 13.34 -16.92
C ASP A 372 20.37 13.26 -18.27
N THR A 373 20.32 14.38 -18.98
CA THR A 373 19.62 14.49 -20.27
C THR A 373 20.14 13.53 -21.35
N GLU A 374 21.35 12.98 -21.20
CA GLU A 374 21.96 12.03 -22.15
C GLU A 374 21.80 10.56 -21.72
N THR A 375 21.27 10.31 -20.54
CA THR A 375 21.13 8.97 -19.98
C THR A 375 20.23 8.09 -20.86
N THR A 376 20.79 6.96 -21.29
CA THR A 376 20.06 6.01 -22.14
C THR A 376 18.91 5.32 -21.40
N ARG A 377 17.89 4.88 -22.17
CA ARG A 377 16.76 4.09 -21.66
C ARG A 377 17.21 2.84 -20.91
N LEU A 378 18.22 2.14 -21.44
CA LEU A 378 18.77 0.93 -20.82
C LEU A 378 19.38 1.23 -19.45
N THR A 379 20.22 2.27 -19.36
CA THR A 379 20.83 2.70 -18.09
C THR A 379 19.77 3.04 -17.06
N SER A 380 18.75 3.82 -17.44
CA SER A 380 17.64 4.15 -16.54
C SER A 380 16.87 2.91 -16.08
N GLY A 381 16.65 1.93 -16.97
CA GLY A 381 16.00 0.66 -16.64
C GLY A 381 16.80 -0.19 -15.66
N ILE A 382 18.13 -0.22 -15.77
CA ILE A 382 19.00 -0.92 -14.82
C ILE A 382 18.93 -0.26 -13.43
N TYR A 383 18.99 1.07 -13.37
CA TYR A 383 18.91 1.81 -12.09
C TYR A 383 17.55 1.60 -11.41
N MET A 384 16.48 1.64 -12.20
CA MET A 384 15.13 1.29 -11.77
C MET A 384 15.03 -0.14 -11.23
N ALA A 385 15.67 -1.11 -11.89
CA ALA A 385 15.69 -2.50 -11.42
C ALA A 385 16.41 -2.66 -10.08
N VAL A 386 17.53 -1.95 -9.85
CA VAL A 386 18.25 -1.95 -8.56
C VAL A 386 17.35 -1.39 -7.44
N LEU A 387 16.68 -0.26 -7.69
CA LEU A 387 15.72 0.30 -6.74
C LEU A 387 14.57 -0.67 -6.46
N GLY A 388 14.01 -1.26 -7.52
CA GLY A 388 12.94 -2.25 -7.44
C GLY A 388 13.33 -3.46 -6.60
N ALA A 389 14.53 -4.00 -6.81
CA ALA A 389 15.07 -5.10 -6.00
C ALA A 389 15.13 -4.74 -4.51
N GLY A 390 15.57 -3.52 -4.18
CA GLY A 390 15.56 -3.02 -2.80
C GLY A 390 14.15 -2.96 -2.20
N MET A 391 13.19 -2.41 -2.93
CA MET A 391 11.78 -2.38 -2.51
C MET A 391 11.20 -3.78 -2.33
N GLY A 392 11.55 -4.72 -3.20
CA GLY A 392 11.11 -6.12 -3.14
C GLY A 392 11.56 -6.82 -1.86
N CYS A 393 12.80 -6.57 -1.41
CA CYS A 393 13.31 -7.09 -0.14
C CYS A 393 12.51 -6.57 1.07
N LEU A 394 12.12 -5.28 1.07
CA LEU A 394 11.53 -4.63 2.24
C LEU A 394 10.00 -4.81 2.31
N MET A 395 9.29 -4.74 1.19
CA MET A 395 7.83 -4.72 1.13
C MET A 395 7.19 -5.89 1.87
N GLN A 396 7.63 -7.11 1.57
CA GLN A 396 7.05 -8.32 2.13
C GLN A 396 7.56 -8.62 3.54
N ILE A 397 8.86 -8.40 3.77
CA ILE A 397 9.50 -8.82 5.02
C ILE A 397 9.17 -7.89 6.17
N THR A 398 9.02 -6.60 5.91
CA THR A 398 8.61 -5.64 6.95
C THR A 398 7.27 -6.03 7.56
N MET A 399 6.31 -6.39 6.70
CA MET A 399 5.00 -6.88 7.12
C MET A 399 5.09 -8.21 7.88
N LEU A 400 5.85 -9.17 7.37
CA LEU A 400 6.01 -10.49 7.98
C LEU A 400 6.64 -10.39 9.38
N VAL A 401 7.70 -9.59 9.53
CA VAL A 401 8.40 -9.41 10.80
C VAL A 401 7.52 -8.65 11.79
N ALA A 402 6.78 -7.64 11.34
CA ALA A 402 5.82 -6.92 12.20
C ALA A 402 4.74 -7.87 12.74
N GLN A 403 4.16 -8.72 11.89
CA GLN A 403 3.17 -9.73 12.30
C GLN A 403 3.77 -10.78 13.25
N ASN A 404 5.00 -11.24 13.01
CA ASN A 404 5.66 -12.22 13.88
C ASN A 404 6.07 -11.64 15.25
N SER A 405 6.19 -10.31 15.34
CA SER A 405 6.63 -9.60 16.55
C SER A 405 5.51 -9.32 17.56
N VAL A 406 4.25 -9.56 17.20
CA VAL A 406 3.09 -9.27 18.06
C VAL A 406 2.33 -10.53 18.47
N GLU A 407 1.43 -10.40 19.45
CA GLU A 407 0.52 -11.48 19.82
C GLU A 407 -0.54 -11.73 18.74
N MET A 408 -1.10 -12.94 18.71
CA MET A 408 -2.08 -13.32 17.67
C MET A 408 -3.35 -12.44 17.69
N LYS A 409 -3.71 -11.92 18.88
CA LYS A 409 -4.80 -10.95 19.05
C LYS A 409 -4.52 -9.58 18.41
N ASP A 410 -3.24 -9.20 18.29
CA ASP A 410 -2.79 -7.90 17.78
C ASP A 410 -2.34 -7.98 16.30
N MET A 411 -2.46 -9.13 15.66
CA MET A 411 -1.98 -9.38 14.29
C MET A 411 -2.62 -8.42 13.26
N GLY A 412 -3.92 -8.14 13.42
CA GLY A 412 -4.64 -7.19 12.57
C GLY A 412 -4.11 -5.77 12.71
N VAL A 413 -3.91 -5.33 13.96
CA VAL A 413 -3.33 -4.01 14.30
C VAL A 413 -1.91 -3.88 13.75
N ALA A 414 -1.08 -4.91 13.87
CA ALA A 414 0.28 -4.87 13.34
C ALA A 414 0.32 -4.66 11.83
N SER A 415 -0.58 -5.32 11.10
CA SER A 415 -0.69 -5.19 9.65
C SER A 415 -1.20 -3.81 9.22
N SER A 416 -2.27 -3.32 9.87
CA SER A 416 -2.83 -2.00 9.58
C SER A 416 -1.85 -0.88 9.94
N SER A 417 -1.17 -0.98 11.09
CA SER A 417 -0.16 -0.01 11.53
C SER A 417 1.03 0.03 10.57
N THR A 418 1.57 -1.13 10.16
CA THR A 418 2.68 -1.19 9.19
C THR A 418 2.29 -0.54 7.86
N THR A 419 1.05 -0.80 7.39
CA THR A 419 0.53 -0.17 6.18
C THR A 419 0.36 1.33 6.35
N LEU A 420 -0.15 1.78 7.51
CA LEU A 420 -0.32 3.18 7.83
C LEU A 420 1.01 3.93 7.84
N PHE A 421 2.05 3.43 8.53
CA PHE A 421 3.36 4.06 8.53
C PHE A 421 3.95 4.18 7.13
N ARG A 422 3.79 3.14 6.31
CA ARG A 422 4.19 3.19 4.89
C ARG A 422 3.42 4.26 4.13
N THR A 423 2.09 4.33 4.28
CA THR A 423 1.27 5.36 3.62
C THR A 423 1.63 6.78 4.07
N LEU A 424 1.87 6.98 5.37
CA LEU A 424 2.37 8.25 5.90
C LEU A 424 3.71 8.61 5.27
N GLY A 425 4.64 7.66 5.23
CA GLY A 425 5.92 7.79 4.56
C GLY A 425 5.77 8.28 3.12
N SER A 426 4.87 7.66 2.35
CA SER A 426 4.54 8.07 0.99
C SER A 426 4.09 9.53 0.90
N SER A 427 3.19 9.98 1.78
CA SER A 427 2.73 11.38 1.80
C SER A 427 3.87 12.36 2.09
N PHE A 428 4.71 12.07 3.10
CA PHE A 428 5.90 12.88 3.38
C PHE A 428 6.90 12.87 2.23
N GLY A 429 7.06 11.73 1.56
CA GLY A 429 7.90 11.58 0.36
C GLY A 429 7.46 12.51 -0.76
N VAL A 430 6.18 12.48 -1.12
CA VAL A 430 5.61 13.36 -2.14
C VAL A 430 5.83 14.83 -1.78
N ALA A 431 5.55 15.21 -0.54
CA ALA A 431 5.67 16.59 -0.09
C ALA A 431 7.10 17.12 -0.18
N ILE A 432 8.03 16.42 0.46
CA ILE A 432 9.38 16.93 0.68
C ILE A 432 10.18 16.82 -0.61
N MET A 433 10.10 15.68 -1.31
CA MET A 433 10.75 15.52 -2.60
C MET A 433 10.10 16.42 -3.66
N GLY A 434 8.78 16.62 -3.63
CA GLY A 434 8.06 17.52 -4.53
C GLY A 434 8.40 18.99 -4.31
N ALA A 435 8.45 19.44 -3.06
CA ALA A 435 8.87 20.80 -2.73
C ALA A 435 10.31 21.07 -3.19
N LEU A 436 11.23 20.14 -2.92
CA LEU A 436 12.61 20.25 -3.36
C LEU A 436 12.73 20.22 -4.89
N PHE A 437 11.98 19.33 -5.55
CA PHE A 437 11.91 19.24 -7.00
C PHE A 437 11.41 20.55 -7.61
N ASN A 438 10.28 21.07 -7.14
CA ASN A 438 9.67 22.31 -7.63
C ASN A 438 10.58 23.52 -7.44
N HIS A 439 11.17 23.67 -6.25
CA HIS A 439 12.13 24.72 -5.96
C HIS A 439 13.32 24.65 -6.92
N ARG A 440 13.87 23.45 -7.13
CA ARG A 440 15.02 23.28 -8.03
C ARG A 440 14.67 23.54 -9.49
N VAL A 441 13.47 23.13 -9.92
CA VAL A 441 12.97 23.40 -11.27
C VAL A 441 12.81 24.91 -11.48
N GLN A 442 12.23 25.62 -10.50
CA GLN A 442 12.09 27.07 -10.52
C GLN A 442 13.44 27.78 -10.63
N ASP A 443 14.39 27.44 -9.76
CA ASP A 443 15.74 28.04 -9.77
C ASP A 443 16.42 27.89 -11.13
N VAL A 444 16.41 26.66 -11.68
CA VAL A 444 17.08 26.34 -12.93
C VAL A 444 16.37 26.97 -14.13
N MET A 445 15.04 27.05 -14.12
CA MET A 445 14.26 27.72 -15.16
C MET A 445 14.52 29.22 -15.17
N VAL A 446 14.62 29.85 -14.00
CA VAL A 446 14.99 31.27 -13.89
C VAL A 446 16.43 31.50 -14.37
N GLU A 447 17.36 30.62 -13.99
CA GLU A 447 18.76 30.70 -14.39
C GLU A 447 18.95 30.57 -15.91
N ARG A 448 18.26 29.61 -16.55
CA ARG A 448 18.48 29.25 -17.96
C ARG A 448 17.54 29.91 -18.96
N ALA A 449 16.32 30.25 -18.55
CA ALA A 449 15.29 30.84 -19.42
C ALA A 449 14.83 32.24 -18.95
N GLY A 450 15.46 32.81 -17.91
CA GLY A 450 15.19 34.16 -17.44
C GLY A 450 13.74 34.38 -17.00
N ALA A 451 13.21 35.58 -17.26
CA ALA A 451 11.83 35.95 -16.92
C ALA A 451 10.77 35.07 -17.62
N LEU A 452 11.10 34.46 -18.77
CA LEU A 452 10.22 33.53 -19.48
C LEU A 452 10.12 32.19 -18.73
N GLY A 453 11.24 31.72 -18.18
CA GLY A 453 11.29 30.52 -17.35
C GLY A 453 10.53 30.68 -16.03
N GLY A 454 10.71 31.81 -15.35
CA GLY A 454 9.98 32.12 -14.10
C GLY A 454 8.46 32.11 -14.27
N LYS A 455 7.96 32.77 -15.34
CA LYS A 455 6.52 32.80 -15.65
C LYS A 455 5.94 31.43 -16.03
N MET A 456 6.73 30.56 -16.66
CA MET A 456 6.29 29.20 -17.00
C MET A 456 6.19 28.28 -15.78
N THR A 457 7.07 28.46 -14.80
CA THR A 457 7.00 27.70 -13.54
C THR A 457 5.92 28.18 -12.58
N GLU A 458 5.45 29.43 -12.70
CA GLU A 458 4.31 29.96 -11.93
C GLU A 458 2.96 29.38 -12.39
N GLN A 459 2.81 29.11 -13.69
CA GLN A 459 1.53 28.64 -14.27
C GLN A 459 1.43 27.11 -14.43
N SER A 460 2.50 26.35 -14.26
CA SER A 460 2.48 24.91 -14.57
C SER A 460 3.46 24.12 -13.71
N ALA A 461 2.98 23.54 -12.62
CA ALA A 461 3.76 22.60 -11.82
C ALA A 461 4.05 21.28 -12.56
N GLN A 462 3.33 20.99 -13.65
CA GLN A 462 3.57 19.86 -14.55
C GLN A 462 3.16 20.26 -15.98
N LEU A 463 4.12 20.44 -16.87
CA LEU A 463 3.86 20.50 -18.31
C LEU A 463 3.82 19.06 -18.83
N ASP A 464 2.73 18.67 -19.51
CA ASP A 464 2.68 17.39 -20.20
C ASP A 464 3.61 17.37 -21.42
N ALA A 465 3.99 16.18 -21.88
CA ALA A 465 4.93 16.02 -22.99
C ALA A 465 4.46 16.74 -24.28
N ALA A 466 3.16 16.86 -24.50
CA ALA A 466 2.56 17.52 -25.65
C ALA A 466 2.67 19.06 -25.58
N SER A 467 2.53 19.65 -24.40
CA SER A 467 2.71 21.09 -24.15
C SER A 467 4.18 21.46 -24.20
N LEU A 468 5.07 20.60 -23.69
CA LEU A 468 6.52 20.71 -23.84
C LEU A 468 6.97 20.74 -25.30
N ALA A 469 6.38 19.92 -26.15
CA ALA A 469 6.67 19.86 -27.58
C ALA A 469 6.24 21.14 -28.35
N LYS A 470 5.41 22.00 -27.75
CA LYS A 470 4.99 23.29 -28.33
C LYS A 470 5.85 24.46 -27.87
N LEU A 471 6.71 24.25 -26.87
CA LEU A 471 7.59 25.30 -26.36
C LEU A 471 8.74 25.62 -27.33
N PRO A 472 9.22 26.88 -27.34
CA PRO A 472 10.48 27.24 -27.99
C PRO A 472 11.61 26.33 -27.52
N VAL A 473 12.54 25.99 -28.41
CA VAL A 473 13.64 25.05 -28.15
C VAL A 473 14.40 25.38 -26.87
N GLN A 474 14.72 26.67 -26.65
CA GLN A 474 15.40 27.14 -25.45
C GLN A 474 14.62 26.89 -24.15
N ALA A 475 13.30 27.09 -24.16
CA ALA A 475 12.45 26.84 -22.99
C ALA A 475 12.27 25.34 -22.73
N ARG A 476 12.24 24.52 -23.80
CA ARG A 476 12.18 23.06 -23.70
C ARG A 476 13.46 22.48 -23.12
N GLU A 477 14.62 22.91 -23.61
CA GLU A 477 15.93 22.47 -23.10
C GLU A 477 16.14 22.91 -21.65
N ALA A 478 15.76 24.15 -21.31
CA ALA A 478 15.79 24.64 -19.93
C ALA A 478 14.90 23.78 -19.01
N TYR A 479 13.68 23.43 -19.44
CA TYR A 479 12.79 22.58 -18.66
C TYR A 479 13.31 21.15 -18.52
N GLN A 480 13.84 20.55 -19.59
CA GLN A 480 14.44 19.22 -19.53
C GLN A 480 15.59 19.15 -18.53
N TYR A 481 16.47 20.16 -18.55
CA TYR A 481 17.56 20.27 -17.60
C TYR A 481 17.05 20.54 -16.17
N ALA A 482 16.03 21.38 -16.02
CA ALA A 482 15.39 21.67 -14.74
C ALA A 482 14.77 20.41 -14.11
N VAL A 483 14.05 19.60 -14.91
CA VAL A 483 13.48 18.33 -14.46
C VAL A 483 14.59 17.37 -14.05
N SER A 484 15.65 17.21 -14.85
CA SER A 484 16.79 16.35 -14.49
C SER A 484 17.44 16.80 -13.17
N ALA A 485 17.69 18.11 -12.99
CA ALA A 485 18.25 18.66 -11.76
C ALA A 485 17.32 18.51 -10.54
N GLY A 486 16.01 18.67 -10.73
CA GLY A 486 15.01 18.42 -9.71
C GLY A 486 14.97 16.94 -9.31
N THR A 487 14.95 16.04 -10.28
CA THR A 487 14.97 14.59 -10.07
C THR A 487 16.25 14.14 -9.36
N HIS A 488 17.41 14.70 -9.73
CA HIS A 488 18.68 14.50 -9.03
C HIS A 488 18.57 14.85 -7.54
N SER A 489 18.08 16.06 -7.24
CA SER A 489 17.97 16.56 -5.87
C SER A 489 16.99 15.73 -5.03
N ALA A 490 15.85 15.37 -5.62
CA ALA A 490 14.85 14.52 -5.00
C ALA A 490 15.41 13.13 -4.65
N PHE A 491 16.07 12.46 -5.60
CA PHE A 491 16.61 11.12 -5.35
C PHE A 491 17.83 11.11 -4.43
N LEU A 492 18.67 12.15 -4.43
CA LEU A 492 19.72 12.30 -3.42
C LEU A 492 19.14 12.43 -2.01
N LEU A 493 18.10 13.25 -1.84
CA LEU A 493 17.40 13.34 -0.55
C LEU A 493 16.82 11.99 -0.15
N GLY A 494 16.16 11.30 -1.09
CA GLY A 494 15.66 9.94 -0.88
C GLY A 494 16.76 8.97 -0.43
N ALA A 495 17.94 9.02 -1.05
CA ALA A 495 19.08 8.18 -0.69
C ALA A 495 19.59 8.49 0.72
N ALA A 496 19.68 9.77 1.09
CA ALA A 496 20.06 10.20 2.43
C ALA A 496 19.06 9.74 3.50
N VAL A 497 17.77 9.88 3.22
CA VAL A 497 16.68 9.40 4.10
C VAL A 497 16.70 7.87 4.19
N ALA A 498 17.02 7.15 3.11
CA ALA A 498 17.14 5.70 3.08
C ALA A 498 18.26 5.13 3.97
N VAL A 499 19.29 5.91 4.29
CA VAL A 499 20.31 5.53 5.29
C VAL A 499 19.67 5.20 6.63
N VAL A 500 18.61 5.90 7.03
CA VAL A 500 17.88 5.63 8.27
C VAL A 500 17.27 4.23 8.26
N ALA A 501 16.72 3.77 7.12
CA ALA A 501 16.20 2.42 7.00
C ALA A 501 17.31 1.35 7.11
N LEU A 502 18.47 1.60 6.51
CA LEU A 502 19.63 0.69 6.64
C LEU A 502 20.12 0.61 8.09
N VAL A 503 20.25 1.75 8.77
CA VAL A 503 20.63 1.79 10.20
C VAL A 503 19.59 1.05 11.04
N ALA A 504 18.30 1.30 10.81
CA ALA A 504 17.23 0.57 11.50
C ALA A 504 17.31 -0.94 11.24
N ALA A 505 17.62 -1.37 10.01
CA ALA A 505 17.77 -2.77 9.63
C ALA A 505 18.93 -3.48 10.36
N VAL A 506 20.04 -2.78 10.61
CA VAL A 506 21.18 -3.32 11.40
C VAL A 506 20.75 -3.70 12.81
N PHE A 507 19.89 -2.89 13.41
CA PHE A 507 19.41 -3.06 14.78
C PHE A 507 18.29 -4.09 14.94
N VAL A 508 17.79 -4.68 13.85
CA VAL A 508 16.80 -5.76 13.87
C VAL A 508 17.43 -7.00 14.49
N LYS A 509 16.73 -7.61 15.45
CA LYS A 509 17.13 -8.88 16.05
C LYS A 509 16.36 -10.01 15.38
N GLU A 510 17.07 -11.02 14.92
CA GLU A 510 16.43 -12.18 14.30
C GLU A 510 15.74 -13.03 15.38
N VAL A 511 14.44 -13.20 15.24
CA VAL A 511 13.59 -14.00 16.14
C VAL A 511 12.96 -15.12 15.30
N PRO A 512 12.97 -16.39 15.76
CA PRO A 512 12.42 -17.50 14.99
C PRO A 512 10.99 -17.23 14.52
N LEU A 513 10.67 -17.62 13.30
CA LEU A 513 9.31 -17.47 12.74
C LEU A 513 8.36 -18.45 13.44
N ARG A 514 7.22 -17.95 13.91
CA ARG A 514 6.17 -18.78 14.52
C ARG A 514 5.66 -19.83 13.51
N GLY A 515 5.84 -21.10 13.83
CA GLY A 515 5.36 -22.22 13.03
C GLY A 515 6.28 -22.66 11.89
N ALA A 516 7.50 -22.14 11.78
CA ALA A 516 8.57 -22.86 11.09
C ALA A 516 8.99 -23.99 12.04
N GLY A 517 8.87 -25.25 11.60
CA GLY A 517 9.23 -26.41 12.41
C GLY A 517 10.71 -26.33 12.80
N GLY A 518 11.01 -25.78 13.97
CA GLY A 518 12.26 -26.05 14.66
C GLY A 518 12.29 -27.55 14.99
N PRO A 519 13.48 -28.16 15.14
CA PRO A 519 13.58 -29.54 15.60
C PRO A 519 12.73 -29.66 16.86
N LYS A 520 11.80 -30.63 16.88
CA LYS A 520 11.20 -31.09 18.13
C LYS A 520 12.37 -31.23 19.13
N PRO A 521 12.30 -30.63 20.33
CA PRO A 521 13.17 -31.10 21.41
C PRO A 521 13.00 -32.61 21.41
N ALA A 522 14.11 -33.34 21.23
CA ALA A 522 14.10 -34.77 21.38
C ALA A 522 13.38 -35.04 22.70
N GLU A 523 12.32 -35.84 22.64
CA GLU A 523 11.69 -36.38 23.83
C GLU A 523 12.81 -36.80 24.78
N GLU A 524 12.79 -36.28 26.01
CA GLU A 524 13.27 -37.01 27.17
C GLU A 524 12.41 -38.29 27.28
N ALA A 525 12.64 -39.22 26.37
CA ALA A 525 12.24 -40.61 26.44
C ALA A 525 13.53 -41.42 26.63
N ALA A 526 14.23 -41.12 27.73
CA ALA A 526 15.31 -41.93 28.27
C ALA A 526 15.56 -41.48 29.71
N GLY A 527 14.67 -41.85 30.63
CA GLY A 527 14.87 -41.49 32.03
C GLY A 527 13.74 -41.81 33.00
N ASP A 528 12.87 -42.80 32.76
CA ASP A 528 12.11 -43.40 33.86
C ASP A 528 11.68 -44.83 33.54
N ALA A 529 12.68 -45.70 33.37
CA ALA A 529 12.52 -47.15 33.36
C ALA A 529 13.65 -47.76 34.20
N ALA A 530 13.69 -47.40 35.49
CA ALA A 530 14.47 -48.10 36.50
C ALA A 530 13.90 -47.78 37.90
N GLY A 531 12.82 -48.48 38.29
CA GLY A 531 12.20 -48.24 39.58
C GLY A 531 11.10 -49.20 40.03
N GLU A 532 10.94 -50.38 39.41
CA GLU A 532 10.13 -51.44 40.04
C GLU A 532 10.93 -52.06 41.19
N ARG A 533 10.63 -51.64 42.42
CA ARG A 533 10.83 -52.48 43.61
C ARG A 533 9.48 -53.08 43.99
N PRO A 534 9.34 -54.41 44.10
CA PRO A 534 8.11 -55.01 44.59
C PRO A 534 7.98 -54.78 46.10
N ALA A 535 6.86 -54.20 46.51
CA ALA A 535 6.45 -54.20 47.91
C ALA A 535 6.01 -55.61 48.30
N VAL A 536 6.83 -56.28 49.09
CA VAL A 536 6.46 -57.49 49.84
C VAL A 536 5.62 -57.03 51.02
N ALA A 537 4.36 -57.47 51.05
CA ALA A 537 3.55 -57.51 52.26
C ALA A 537 3.66 -58.91 52.84
N GLU A 538 4.22 -59.04 54.04
CA GLU A 538 3.99 -60.20 54.89
C GLU A 538 4.03 -59.77 56.37
N ALA A 539 3.21 -60.47 57.16
CA ALA A 539 2.68 -60.16 58.48
C ALA A 539 3.70 -60.11 59.63
N VAL A 540 3.44 -59.24 60.62
CA VAL A 540 3.01 -59.51 62.03
C VAL A 540 3.02 -58.20 62.80
#